data_AF-A0A3D2WJC6-F1
#
_entry.id   AF-A0A3D2WJC6-F1
#
_cell.length_a   1.000
_cell.length_b   1.000
_cell.length_c   1.000
_cell.angle_alpha   90.00
_cell.angle_beta   90.00
_cell.angle_gamma   90.00
#
_symmetry.space_group_name_H-M   'P 1'
#
loop_
_entity.id
_entity.type
_entity.pdbx_description
1 polymer ?
#
loop_
_entity_poly.entity_id
_entity_poly.type
_entity_poly.pdbx_seq_one_letter_code
_entity_poly.pdbx_strand_id
1 'polypeptide(L)'
;DFSAKPGEPNAYGLVGSEANKIEPGKRPLSSMTPSFLEGPKGVHVLGTPGGSRIISMVSQGMLDAIDGKSAKEIVAKGRIHHQYLPDVVEHEAGAIDSRIKENLESRGHT
;
A
#
# COMPACT_ATOMS: atom_id res chain seq x y z
N ASP A 1 -11.46 11.27 5.18
CA ASP A 1 -10.11 10.82 5.56
C ASP A 1 -9.42 11.66 6.63
N PHE A 2 -10.01 12.74 7.15
CA PHE A 2 -9.43 13.42 8.32
C PHE A 2 -9.35 12.50 9.55
N SER A 3 -8.40 12.80 10.42
CA SER A 3 -8.37 12.30 11.80
C SER A 3 -9.55 12.90 12.57
N ALA A 4 -10.50 12.06 12.96
CA ALA A 4 -11.61 12.47 13.80
C ALA A 4 -11.15 12.76 15.24
N LYS A 5 -10.17 11.99 15.73
CA LYS A 5 -9.53 12.17 17.03
C LYS A 5 -8.08 11.66 16.97
N PRO A 6 -7.10 12.40 17.50
CA PRO A 6 -5.70 11.96 17.54
C PRO A 6 -5.57 10.61 18.24
N GLY A 7 -4.84 9.68 17.62
CA GLY A 7 -4.63 8.34 18.18
C GLY A 7 -5.74 7.33 17.89
N GLU A 8 -6.89 7.74 17.33
CA GLU A 8 -7.93 6.80 16.90
C GLU A 8 -7.77 6.42 15.41
N PRO A 9 -7.87 5.13 15.06
CA PRO A 9 -7.80 4.68 13.68
C PRO A 9 -9.05 5.09 12.90
N ASN A 10 -8.86 5.50 11.63
CA ASN A 10 -9.96 5.68 10.70
C ASN A 10 -10.44 4.34 10.10
N ALA A 11 -11.38 4.38 9.15
CA ALA A 11 -11.94 3.19 8.49
C ALA A 11 -10.91 2.25 7.82
N TYR A 12 -9.66 2.71 7.62
CA TYR A 12 -8.56 1.94 7.04
C TYR A 12 -7.46 1.60 8.07
N GLY A 13 -7.70 1.79 9.36
CA GLY A 13 -6.71 1.52 10.42
C GLY A 13 -5.61 2.57 10.52
N LEU A 14 -5.65 3.65 9.73
CA LEU A 14 -4.65 4.72 9.81
C LEU A 14 -4.91 5.52 11.09
N VAL A 15 -3.93 5.48 12.01
CA VAL A 15 -3.96 6.28 13.23
C VAL A 15 -3.79 7.74 12.85
N GLY A 16 -4.81 8.54 13.13
CA GLY A 16 -4.84 9.94 12.75
C GLY A 16 -3.81 10.77 13.52
N SER A 17 -3.04 11.57 12.78
CA SER A 17 -2.11 12.57 13.35
C SER A 17 -2.79 13.93 13.50
N GLU A 18 -2.27 14.77 14.40
CA GLU A 18 -2.68 16.19 14.55
C GLU A 18 -2.65 16.94 13.21
N ALA A 19 -1.68 16.63 12.35
CA ALA A 19 -1.54 17.25 11.04
C ALA A 19 -2.76 17.02 10.14
N ASN A 20 -3.47 15.89 10.31
CA ASN A 20 -4.65 15.53 9.53
C ASN A 20 -5.97 15.77 10.30
N LYS A 21 -6.02 16.67 11.29
CA LYS A 21 -7.28 17.06 11.94
C LYS A 21 -8.18 17.88 11.01
N ILE A 22 -9.48 17.89 11.32
CA ILE A 22 -10.53 18.63 10.58
C ILE A 22 -10.38 20.14 10.83
N GLU A 23 -10.30 20.92 9.75
CA GLU A 23 -10.26 22.39 9.80
C GLU A 23 -11.04 22.98 8.59
N PRO A 24 -11.70 24.15 8.74
CA PRO A 24 -12.44 24.78 7.64
C PRO A 24 -11.55 25.05 6.42
N GLY A 25 -12.04 24.68 5.22
CA GLY A 25 -11.32 24.87 3.96
C GLY A 25 -10.13 23.92 3.74
N LYS A 26 -9.79 23.07 4.72
CA LYS A 26 -8.70 22.10 4.59
C LYS A 26 -9.10 20.91 3.72
N ARG A 27 -8.13 20.33 3.02
CA ARG A 27 -8.29 19.08 2.28
C ARG A 27 -7.80 17.90 3.14
N PRO A 28 -8.55 16.80 3.24
CA PRO A 28 -8.11 15.65 4.00
C PRO A 28 -6.91 14.96 3.33
N LEU A 29 -6.01 14.41 4.14
CA LEU A 29 -4.93 13.56 3.64
C LEU A 29 -5.52 12.37 2.89
N SER A 30 -4.91 12.01 1.76
CA SER A 30 -5.30 10.85 0.96
C SER A 30 -4.11 9.96 0.70
N SER A 31 -4.35 8.65 0.67
CA SER A 31 -3.38 7.64 0.23
C SER A 31 -3.42 7.40 -1.28
N MET A 32 -4.25 8.11 -2.05
CA MET A 32 -4.30 7.97 -3.51
C MET A 32 -2.92 8.24 -4.12
N THR A 33 -2.44 7.31 -4.96
CA THR A 33 -1.11 7.38 -5.58
C THR A 33 -1.20 7.14 -7.10
N PRO A 34 -1.97 7.95 -7.86
CA PRO A 34 -1.96 7.86 -9.32
C PRO A 34 -0.55 8.17 -9.83
N SER A 35 0.04 7.27 -10.59
CA SER A 35 1.47 7.31 -10.89
C SER A 35 1.79 7.03 -12.36
N PHE A 36 2.75 7.77 -12.88
CA PHE A 36 3.34 7.56 -14.20
C PHE A 36 4.81 7.20 -14.00
N LEU A 37 5.21 6.04 -14.50
CA LEU A 37 6.60 5.58 -14.49
C LEU A 37 7.12 5.62 -15.93
N GLU A 38 7.99 6.58 -16.19
CA GLU A 38 8.60 6.78 -17.51
C GLU A 38 9.94 6.05 -17.61
N GLY A 39 10.15 5.34 -18.71
CA GLY A 39 11.38 4.60 -18.96
C GLY A 39 11.65 4.37 -20.45
N PRO A 40 12.74 3.68 -20.80
CA PRO A 40 13.15 3.48 -22.19
C PRO A 40 12.14 2.67 -23.02
N LYS A 41 11.24 1.92 -22.36
CA LYS A 41 10.19 1.11 -22.99
C LYS A 41 8.83 1.83 -23.07
N GLY A 42 8.78 3.12 -22.72
CA GLY A 42 7.55 3.92 -22.70
C GLY A 42 7.11 4.29 -21.28
N VAL A 43 5.82 4.53 -21.10
CA VAL A 43 5.23 4.98 -19.83
C VAL A 43 4.30 3.92 -19.27
N HIS A 44 4.52 3.52 -18.02
CA HIS A 44 3.58 2.70 -17.26
C HIS A 44 2.68 3.60 -16.42
N VAL A 45 1.37 3.45 -16.58
CA VAL A 45 0.36 4.21 -15.82
C VAL A 45 -0.24 3.29 -14.77
N LEU A 46 -0.07 3.63 -13.49
CA LEU A 46 -0.42 2.78 -12.35
C LEU A 46 -1.39 3.50 -11.40
N GLY A 47 -2.32 2.74 -10.85
CA GLY A 47 -3.27 3.20 -9.84
C GLY A 47 -4.17 2.06 -9.36
N THR A 48 -4.71 2.21 -8.17
CA THR A 48 -5.65 1.24 -7.57
C THR A 48 -6.48 1.91 -6.47
N PRO A 49 -7.72 1.47 -6.19
CA PRO A 49 -8.37 1.73 -4.91
C PRO A 49 -7.73 0.88 -3.79
N GLY A 50 -8.11 1.12 -2.53
CA GLY A 50 -7.65 0.28 -1.40
C GLY A 50 -7.35 1.00 -0.07
N GLY A 51 -7.66 2.31 0.04
CA GLY A 51 -7.37 3.07 1.26
C GLY A 51 -5.87 3.09 1.58
N SER A 52 -5.50 2.69 2.79
CA SER A 52 -4.10 2.60 3.25
C SER A 52 -3.23 1.69 2.37
N ARG A 53 -3.82 0.69 1.70
CA ARG A 53 -3.09 -0.26 0.86
C ARG A 53 -2.60 0.33 -0.46
N ILE A 54 -3.21 1.42 -0.92
CA ILE A 54 -2.95 2.01 -2.26
C ILE A 54 -1.45 2.24 -2.46
N ILE A 55 -0.78 2.86 -1.48
CA ILE A 55 0.64 3.19 -1.55
C ILE A 55 1.47 1.94 -1.81
N SER A 56 1.34 0.93 -0.95
CA SER A 56 2.11 -0.32 -1.07
C SER A 56 1.81 -1.12 -2.34
N MET A 57 0.55 -1.13 -2.81
CA MET A 57 0.16 -1.85 -4.02
C MET A 57 0.74 -1.17 -5.26
N VAL A 58 0.67 0.16 -5.33
CA VAL A 58 1.29 0.93 -6.43
C VAL A 58 2.81 0.76 -6.40
N SER A 59 3.45 0.82 -5.23
CA SER A 59 4.89 0.58 -5.11
C SER A 59 5.30 -0.81 -5.59
N GLN A 60 4.57 -1.87 -5.24
CA GLN A 60 4.83 -3.22 -5.76
C GLN A 60 4.63 -3.29 -7.29
N GLY A 61 3.60 -2.63 -7.81
CA GLY A 61 3.36 -2.56 -9.26
C GLY A 61 4.47 -1.82 -10.01
N MET A 62 5.04 -0.76 -9.42
CA MET A 62 6.21 -0.07 -9.98
C MET A 62 7.44 -0.99 -10.01
N LEU A 63 7.72 -1.72 -8.94
CA LEU A 63 8.85 -2.67 -8.91
C LEU A 63 8.70 -3.74 -9.99
N ASP A 64 7.49 -4.31 -10.13
CA ASP A 64 7.22 -5.30 -11.17
C ASP A 64 7.33 -4.72 -12.59
N ALA A 65 6.94 -3.46 -12.79
CA ALA A 65 7.11 -2.77 -14.07
C ALA A 65 8.59 -2.51 -14.39
N ILE A 66 9.40 -2.13 -13.39
CA ILE A 66 10.85 -1.97 -13.51
C ILE A 66 11.51 -3.30 -13.90
N ASP A 67 11.03 -4.42 -13.32
CA ASP A 67 11.46 -5.78 -13.68
C ASP A 67 10.99 -6.22 -15.08
N GLY A 68 10.26 -5.37 -15.80
CA GLY A 68 9.83 -5.61 -17.17
C GLY A 68 8.60 -6.51 -17.31
N LYS A 69 7.84 -6.72 -16.24
CA LYS A 69 6.60 -7.50 -16.31
C LYS A 69 5.51 -6.77 -17.09
N SER A 70 4.67 -7.54 -17.77
CA SER A 70 3.49 -7.00 -18.45
C SER A 70 2.45 -6.50 -17.46
N ALA A 71 1.57 -5.59 -17.90
CA ALA A 71 0.46 -5.11 -17.08
C ALA A 71 -0.41 -6.26 -16.53
N LYS A 72 -0.60 -7.33 -17.32
CA LYS A 72 -1.38 -8.50 -16.89
C LYS A 72 -0.70 -9.25 -15.75
N GLU A 73 0.61 -9.46 -15.83
CA GLU A 73 1.39 -10.11 -14.76
C GLU A 73 1.41 -9.25 -13.50
N ILE A 74 1.56 -7.93 -13.64
CA ILE A 74 1.55 -6.99 -12.51
C ILE A 74 0.22 -7.06 -11.77
N VAL A 75 -0.91 -7.04 -12.49
CA VAL A 75 -2.24 -7.05 -11.87
C VAL A 75 -2.59 -8.42 -11.27
N ALA A 76 -2.11 -9.51 -11.87
CA ALA A 76 -2.40 -10.87 -11.40
C ALA A 76 -1.54 -11.32 -10.20
N LYS A 77 -0.44 -10.63 -9.92
CA LYS A 77 0.48 -10.98 -8.83
C LYS A 77 -0.14 -10.65 -7.47
N GLY A 78 -0.15 -11.63 -6.57
CA GLY A 78 -0.60 -11.45 -5.19
C GLY A 78 0.18 -10.36 -4.46
N ARG A 79 -0.50 -9.63 -3.57
CA ARG A 79 0.04 -8.47 -2.84
C ARG A 79 0.40 -8.79 -1.39
N ILE A 80 1.40 -8.07 -0.89
CA ILE A 80 1.74 -7.97 0.54
C ILE A 80 1.60 -6.52 1.01
N HIS A 81 1.32 -6.30 2.30
CA HIS A 81 1.11 -4.98 2.87
C HIS A 81 1.49 -4.94 4.36
N HIS A 82 2.09 -3.82 4.78
CA HIS A 82 2.26 -3.46 6.18
C HIS A 82 2.12 -1.94 6.26
N GLN A 83 1.37 -1.44 7.23
CA GLN A 83 1.06 -0.01 7.39
C GLN A 83 1.48 0.55 8.75
N TYR A 84 2.53 -0.06 9.34
CA TYR A 84 2.99 0.19 10.70
C TYR A 84 2.00 -0.26 11.78
N LEU A 85 0.79 0.30 11.79
CA LEU A 85 -0.30 -0.10 12.68
C LEU A 85 -1.54 -0.51 11.88
N PRO A 86 -2.14 -1.69 12.15
CA PRO A 86 -1.65 -2.74 13.05
C PRO A 86 -0.28 -3.30 12.62
N ASP A 87 0.51 -3.77 13.58
CA ASP A 87 1.84 -4.34 13.32
C ASP A 87 1.71 -5.79 12.86
N VAL A 88 1.29 -5.96 11.60
CA VAL A 88 1.05 -7.25 10.95
C VAL A 88 1.37 -7.12 9.46
N VAL A 89 1.99 -8.14 8.90
CA VAL A 89 2.18 -8.28 7.46
C VAL A 89 0.93 -8.93 6.87
N GLU A 90 0.07 -8.11 6.27
CA GLU A 90 -1.06 -8.59 5.49
C GLU A 90 -0.57 -9.15 4.14
N HIS A 91 -1.16 -10.23 3.67
CA HIS A 91 -0.89 -10.76 2.33
C HIS A 91 -2.13 -11.45 1.75
N GLU A 92 -2.23 -11.46 0.43
CA GLU A 92 -3.28 -12.20 -0.27
C GLU A 92 -3.01 -13.72 -0.27
N ALA A 93 -4.05 -14.50 -0.54
CA ALA A 93 -3.93 -15.94 -0.66
C ALA A 93 -2.96 -16.31 -1.80
N GLY A 94 -1.96 -17.14 -1.48
CA GLY A 94 -0.93 -17.56 -2.45
C GLY A 94 0.11 -16.48 -2.81
N ALA A 95 0.07 -15.29 -2.19
CA ALA A 95 1.09 -14.25 -2.40
C ALA A 95 2.46 -14.64 -1.82
N ILE A 96 2.45 -15.43 -0.74
CA ILE A 96 3.65 -15.98 -0.10
C ILE A 96 3.48 -17.48 0.13
N ASP A 97 4.59 -18.22 0.05
CA ASP A 97 4.65 -19.64 0.41
C ASP A 97 4.98 -19.85 1.90
N SER A 98 4.90 -21.09 2.38
CA SER A 98 5.18 -21.43 3.78
C SER A 98 6.59 -21.06 4.21
N ARG A 99 7.58 -21.17 3.30
CA ARG A 99 8.98 -20.84 3.59
C ARG A 99 9.16 -19.33 3.79
N ILE A 100 8.53 -18.50 2.97
CA ILE A 100 8.55 -17.04 3.14
C ILE A 100 7.86 -16.67 4.45
N LYS A 101 6.72 -17.30 4.74
CA LYS A 101 5.98 -17.06 5.99
C LYS A 101 6.84 -17.37 7.23
N GLU A 102 7.43 -18.56 7.29
CA GLU A 102 8.34 -18.96 8.38
C GLU A 102 9.53 -18.00 8.50
N ASN A 103 10.08 -17.52 7.38
CA ASN A 103 11.16 -16.56 7.41
C ASN A 103 10.74 -15.21 8.00
N LEU A 104 9.54 -14.72 7.66
CA LEU A 104 8.97 -13.49 8.23
C LEU A 104 8.74 -13.65 9.74
N GLU A 105 8.13 -14.76 10.16
CA GLU A 105 7.90 -15.09 11.57
C GLU A 105 9.23 -15.17 12.35
N SER A 106 10.27 -15.78 11.79
CA SER A 106 11.60 -15.85 12.42
C SER A 106 12.28 -14.47 12.61
N ARG A 107 11.83 -13.47 11.86
CA ARG A 107 12.28 -12.07 11.95
C ARG A 107 11.39 -11.22 12.86
N GLY A 108 10.36 -11.81 13.47
CA GLY A 108 9.45 -11.14 14.39
C GLY A 108 8.23 -10.50 13.74
N HIS A 109 7.98 -10.74 12.45
CA HIS A 109 6.74 -10.30 11.82
C HIS A 109 5.59 -11.23 12.19
N THR A 110 4.40 -10.63 12.38
CA THR A 110 3.13 -11.35 12.54
C THR A 110 2.37 -11.36 11.21
#